data_AF-A0A1H8H3Z1-F1
#
_entry.id   AF-A0A1H8H3Z1-F1
#
_cell.length_a   1.000
_cell.length_b   1.000
_cell.length_c   1.000
_cell.angle_alpha   90.00
_cell.angle_beta   90.00
_cell.angle_gamma   90.00
#
_symmetry.space_group_name_H-M   'P 1'
#
loop_
_entity.id
_entity.type
_entity.pdbx_description
1 polymer ?
#
loop_
_entity_poly.entity_id
_entity_poly.type
_entity_poly.pdbx_seq_one_letter_code
_entity_poly.pdbx_strand_id
1 'polypeptide(L)'
;MVEAVEGIEDIELKLLLGQPVFINNIYIFSPLLKDVIENGYTAYNQALSSLLFDKNKFPELKNLEQSNLDFIIYFFEKDIRFRESFKLGSKLMFKEDVFVDIIDDYPSLRIGEHQISDETIESIQKIVKFANKVPDKSEEEFNPANSKAEEFIKKIMGDRAKKPQKKPINNLHSLISGLAWKSHNISILDMEKLTIYQFYDGYFRLENIDHYNNIMMGIYSGNIDSTKIKIQENTWTKIIR
;
A
#
# COMPACT_ATOMS: atom_id res chain seq x y z
N MET A 1 15.38 24.79 7.65
CA MET A 1 15.45 23.53 8.43
C MET A 1 15.28 22.41 7.44
N VAL A 2 16.27 21.55 7.30
CA VAL A 2 16.20 20.39 6.40
C VAL A 2 15.44 19.32 7.17
N GLU A 3 14.19 19.05 6.80
CA GLU A 3 13.48 17.87 7.32
C GLU A 3 14.27 16.64 6.87
N ALA A 4 14.80 15.90 7.84
CA ALA A 4 15.38 14.61 7.56
C ALA A 4 14.25 13.72 7.03
N VAL A 5 14.41 13.20 5.81
CA VAL A 5 13.58 12.10 5.32
C VAL A 5 13.73 10.98 6.35
N GLU A 6 12.65 10.70 7.09
CA GLU A 6 12.65 9.63 8.08
C GLU A 6 13.09 8.32 7.40
N GLY A 7 13.97 7.57 8.05
CA GLY A 7 14.40 6.29 7.53
C GLY A 7 13.19 5.36 7.39
N ILE A 8 13.23 4.46 6.39
CA ILE A 8 12.16 3.46 6.20
C ILE A 8 11.94 2.65 7.49
N GLU A 9 13.01 2.35 8.22
CA GLU A 9 12.96 1.63 9.50
C GLU A 9 12.21 2.42 10.60
N ASP A 10 12.38 3.74 10.66
CA ASP A 10 11.65 4.58 11.62
C ASP A 10 10.14 4.60 11.31
N ILE A 11 9.80 4.66 10.03
CA ILE A 11 8.42 4.56 9.53
C ILE A 11 7.81 3.20 9.91
N GLU A 12 8.55 2.11 9.68
CA GLU A 12 8.13 0.75 10.06
C GLU A 12 7.85 0.63 11.55
N LEU A 13 8.76 1.12 12.41
CA LEU A 13 8.60 1.06 13.86
C LEU A 13 7.39 1.84 14.36
N LYS A 14 7.16 3.04 13.80
CA LYS A 14 5.96 3.83 14.12
C LYS A 14 4.69 3.08 13.74
N LEU A 15 4.60 2.60 12.51
CA LEU A 15 3.42 1.87 12.03
C LEU A 15 3.20 0.56 12.80
N LEU A 16 4.27 -0.15 13.19
CA LEU A 16 4.21 -1.36 14.02
C LEU A 16 3.58 -1.06 15.38
N LEU A 17 3.87 0.10 15.97
CA LEU A 17 3.27 0.55 17.24
C LEU A 17 1.94 1.29 17.05
N GLY A 18 1.43 1.39 15.82
CA GLY A 18 0.18 2.11 15.51
C GLY A 18 0.28 3.63 15.64
N GLN A 19 1.51 4.17 15.62
CA GLN A 19 1.77 5.61 15.65
C GLN A 19 1.68 6.22 14.25
N PRO A 20 1.27 7.50 14.13
CA PRO A 20 1.29 8.19 12.86
C PRO A 20 2.71 8.49 12.38
N VAL A 21 2.88 8.51 11.07
CA VAL A 21 4.08 9.00 10.39
C VAL A 21 3.88 10.48 10.09
N PHE A 22 4.85 11.33 10.42
CA PHE A 22 4.77 12.77 10.16
C PHE A 22 5.66 13.12 8.97
N ILE A 23 5.07 13.62 7.89
CA ILE A 23 5.80 14.02 6.69
C ILE A 23 5.16 15.25 6.07
N ASN A 24 5.98 16.21 5.63
CA ASN A 24 5.51 17.44 4.97
C ASN A 24 4.36 18.12 5.73
N ASN A 25 4.49 18.23 7.06
CA ASN A 25 3.48 18.77 7.97
C ASN A 25 2.16 17.99 8.11
N ILE A 26 2.09 16.73 7.64
CA ILE A 26 0.88 15.92 7.69
C ILE A 26 1.15 14.64 8.49
N TYR A 27 0.22 14.31 9.39
CA TYR A 27 0.20 13.02 10.08
C TYR A 27 -0.55 11.98 9.25
N ILE A 28 0.12 10.86 8.96
CA ILE A 28 -0.44 9.72 8.24
C ILE A 28 -0.60 8.55 9.21
N PHE A 29 -1.85 8.14 9.40
CA PHE A 29 -2.28 7.02 10.22
C PHE A 29 -2.56 5.80 9.35
N SER A 30 -2.17 4.62 9.84
CA SER A 30 -2.77 3.38 9.35
C SER A 30 -4.13 3.21 10.05
N PRO A 31 -5.24 3.11 9.31
CA PRO A 31 -6.57 3.04 9.92
C PRO A 31 -6.76 1.73 10.68
N LEU A 32 -7.64 1.75 11.69
CA LEU A 32 -8.02 0.53 12.39
C LEU A 32 -8.84 -0.38 11.46
N LEU A 33 -8.71 -1.69 11.65
CA LEU A 33 -9.57 -2.66 10.97
C LEU A 33 -11.05 -2.37 11.24
N LYS A 34 -11.39 -1.92 12.45
CA LYS A 34 -12.73 -1.48 12.81
C LYS A 34 -13.26 -0.42 11.85
N ASP A 35 -12.51 0.68 11.68
CA ASP A 35 -12.93 1.82 10.86
C ASP A 35 -13.11 1.39 9.39
N VAL A 36 -12.25 0.49 8.90
CA VAL A 36 -12.35 -0.08 7.56
C VAL A 36 -13.60 -0.94 7.38
N ILE A 37 -13.95 -1.75 8.38
CA ILE A 37 -15.13 -2.62 8.36
C ILE A 37 -16.41 -1.79 8.44
N GLU A 38 -16.46 -0.79 9.33
CA GLU A 38 -17.62 0.09 9.53
C GLU A 38 -17.95 0.92 8.28
N ASN A 39 -16.93 1.41 7.57
CA ASN A 39 -17.13 2.13 6.29
C ASN A 39 -17.34 1.17 5.10
N GLY A 40 -17.09 -0.12 5.29
CA GLY A 40 -17.16 -1.14 4.26
C GLY A 40 -15.86 -1.26 3.45
N TYR A 41 -15.38 -2.50 3.31
CA TYR A 41 -14.10 -2.79 2.65
C TYR A 41 -14.05 -2.34 1.17
N THR A 42 -15.18 -2.35 0.45
CA THR A 42 -15.22 -1.84 -0.93
C THR A 42 -14.99 -0.33 -0.98
N ALA A 43 -15.64 0.43 -0.08
CA ALA A 43 -15.44 1.88 0.00
C ALA A 43 -14.02 2.21 0.44
N TYR A 44 -13.46 1.44 1.38
CA TYR A 44 -12.05 1.56 1.76
C TYR A 44 -11.09 1.37 0.57
N ASN A 45 -11.29 0.34 -0.24
CA ASN A 45 -10.44 0.11 -1.42
C ASN A 45 -10.59 1.22 -2.49
N GLN A 46 -11.79 1.79 -2.63
CA GLN A 46 -12.01 2.96 -3.49
C GLN A 46 -11.28 4.19 -2.96
N ALA A 47 -11.35 4.43 -1.65
CA ALA A 47 -10.61 5.49 -0.97
C ALA A 47 -9.10 5.34 -1.16
N LEU A 48 -8.56 4.15 -0.90
CA LEU A 48 -7.15 3.82 -1.14
C LEU A 48 -6.76 4.04 -2.61
N SER A 49 -7.61 3.63 -3.55
CA SER A 49 -7.35 3.82 -4.99
C SER A 49 -7.32 5.30 -5.39
N SER A 50 -8.17 6.14 -4.78
CA SER A 50 -8.18 7.58 -5.04
C SER A 50 -6.95 8.30 -4.48
N LEU A 51 -6.49 7.94 -3.27
CA LEU A 51 -5.25 8.47 -2.69
C LEU A 51 -4.02 8.01 -3.48
N LEU A 52 -4.02 6.78 -3.97
CA LEU A 52 -2.95 6.18 -4.77
C LEU A 52 -3.14 6.36 -6.28
N PHE A 53 -3.88 7.42 -6.67
CA PHE A 53 -4.07 7.77 -8.07
C PHE A 53 -2.71 7.98 -8.76
N ASP A 54 -2.58 7.38 -9.93
CA ASP A 54 -1.35 7.44 -10.72
C ASP A 54 -1.74 7.48 -12.19
N LYS A 55 -1.48 8.61 -12.85
CA LYS A 55 -1.82 8.85 -14.26
C LYS A 55 -1.17 7.81 -15.18
N ASN A 56 -0.04 7.25 -14.79
CA ASN A 56 0.71 6.29 -15.61
C ASN A 56 -0.03 4.97 -15.82
N LYS A 57 -1.04 4.68 -14.98
CA LYS A 57 -1.90 3.51 -15.11
C LYS A 57 -2.97 3.68 -16.20
N PHE A 58 -3.14 4.88 -16.73
CA PHE A 58 -4.14 5.23 -17.74
C PHE A 58 -3.44 5.69 -19.03
N PRO A 59 -3.50 4.91 -20.12
CA PRO A 59 -2.86 5.26 -21.39
C PRO A 59 -3.23 6.65 -21.92
N GLU A 60 -4.46 7.10 -21.65
CA GLU A 60 -4.99 8.39 -22.07
C GLU A 60 -4.37 9.57 -21.30
N LEU A 61 -3.89 9.33 -20.08
CA LEU A 61 -3.33 10.36 -19.20
C LEU A 61 -1.80 10.34 -19.14
N LYS A 62 -1.18 9.21 -19.46
CA LYS A 62 0.27 8.98 -19.32
C LYS A 62 1.14 10.03 -20.02
N ASN A 63 0.73 10.48 -21.21
CA ASN A 63 1.50 11.43 -22.02
C ASN A 63 1.10 12.90 -21.81
N LEU A 64 0.21 13.17 -20.86
CA LEU A 64 -0.19 14.54 -20.54
C LEU A 64 0.86 15.17 -19.60
N GLU A 65 1.18 16.44 -19.83
CA GLU A 65 2.17 17.21 -19.06
C GLU A 65 1.73 17.40 -17.60
N GLN A 66 0.41 17.45 -17.35
CA GLN A 66 -0.17 17.63 -16.02
C GLN A 66 0.31 16.57 -15.03
N SER A 67 0.57 16.98 -13.79
CA SER A 67 1.05 16.10 -12.74
C SER A 67 -0.05 15.17 -12.21
N ASN A 68 0.31 14.23 -11.32
CA ASN A 68 -0.69 13.43 -10.61
C ASN A 68 -1.59 14.31 -9.73
N LEU A 69 -1.04 15.35 -9.08
CA LEU A 69 -1.80 16.27 -8.25
C LEU A 69 -2.82 17.06 -9.08
N ASP A 70 -2.44 17.54 -10.27
CA ASP A 70 -3.35 18.25 -11.18
C ASP A 70 -4.58 17.39 -11.52
N PHE A 71 -4.36 16.11 -11.84
CA PHE A 71 -5.46 15.18 -12.11
C PHE A 71 -6.28 14.87 -10.87
N ILE A 72 -5.65 14.73 -9.70
CA ILE A 72 -6.37 14.55 -8.44
C ILE A 72 -7.29 15.74 -8.18
N ILE A 73 -6.80 16.97 -8.32
CA ILE A 73 -7.60 18.20 -8.18
C ILE A 73 -8.75 18.20 -9.18
N TYR A 74 -8.45 17.94 -10.46
CA TYR A 74 -9.47 17.87 -11.51
C TYR A 74 -10.57 16.84 -11.20
N PHE A 75 -10.20 15.61 -10.84
CA PHE A 75 -11.18 14.57 -10.53
C PHE A 75 -11.93 14.85 -9.23
N PHE A 76 -11.26 15.44 -8.24
CA PHE A 76 -11.91 15.90 -7.02
C PHE A 76 -13.00 16.92 -7.34
N GLU A 77 -12.75 17.89 -8.22
CA GLU A 77 -13.74 18.89 -8.61
C GLU A 77 -14.84 18.37 -9.57
N LYS A 78 -14.55 17.36 -10.40
CA LYS A 78 -15.47 16.94 -11.48
C LYS A 78 -16.18 15.59 -11.26
N ASP A 79 -15.57 14.63 -10.57
CA ASP A 79 -16.18 13.31 -10.28
C ASP A 79 -16.56 13.21 -8.81
N ILE A 80 -17.87 13.20 -8.53
CA ILE A 80 -18.42 13.08 -7.18
C ILE A 80 -17.97 11.80 -6.46
N ARG A 81 -17.85 10.68 -7.18
CA ARG A 81 -17.44 9.41 -6.57
C ARG A 81 -15.97 9.43 -6.20
N PHE A 82 -15.14 10.02 -7.07
CA PHE A 82 -13.73 10.22 -6.76
C PHE A 82 -13.58 11.14 -5.54
N ARG A 83 -14.29 12.27 -5.52
CA ARG A 83 -14.28 13.22 -4.38
C ARG A 83 -14.65 12.57 -3.06
N GLU A 84 -15.75 11.83 -3.02
CA GLU A 84 -16.21 11.20 -1.77
C GLU A 84 -15.28 10.05 -1.34
N SER A 85 -14.72 9.30 -2.30
CA SER A 85 -13.68 8.30 -2.01
C SER A 85 -12.41 8.94 -1.44
N PHE A 86 -11.96 10.05 -2.03
CA PHE A 86 -10.77 10.78 -1.58
C PHE A 86 -10.99 11.37 -0.19
N LYS A 87 -12.15 11.98 0.07
CA LYS A 87 -12.53 12.47 1.41
C LYS A 87 -12.55 11.37 2.45
N LEU A 88 -13.13 10.21 2.15
CA LEU A 88 -13.10 9.06 3.05
C LEU A 88 -11.66 8.63 3.35
N GLY A 89 -10.82 8.55 2.31
CA GLY A 89 -9.39 8.24 2.46
C GLY A 89 -8.69 9.24 3.36
N SER A 90 -8.91 10.53 3.14
CA SER A 90 -8.36 11.60 3.96
C SER A 90 -8.81 11.49 5.42
N LYS A 91 -10.08 11.17 5.65
CA LYS A 91 -10.60 11.01 7.02
C LYS A 91 -9.99 9.82 7.74
N LEU A 92 -9.82 8.70 7.05
CA LEU A 92 -9.26 7.48 7.63
C LEU A 92 -7.75 7.60 7.88
N MET A 93 -7.00 8.22 6.96
CA MET A 93 -5.54 8.21 6.99
C MET A 93 -4.93 9.50 7.53
N PHE A 94 -5.58 10.64 7.42
CA PHE A 94 -5.05 11.92 7.93
C PHE A 94 -5.84 12.43 9.13
N LYS A 95 -7.06 11.91 9.34
CA LYS A 95 -8.06 12.41 10.31
C LYS A 95 -8.53 13.83 10.03
N GLU A 96 -8.14 14.37 8.89
CA GLU A 96 -8.44 15.71 8.41
C GLU A 96 -9.44 15.67 7.26
N ASP A 97 -10.14 16.79 7.09
CA ASP A 97 -10.98 17.00 5.92
C ASP A 97 -10.13 17.54 4.76
N VAL A 98 -10.65 17.44 3.53
CA VAL A 98 -9.95 17.83 2.31
C VAL A 98 -10.80 18.79 1.49
N PHE A 99 -10.14 19.81 0.98
CA PHE A 99 -10.75 20.92 0.24
C PHE A 99 -9.92 21.26 -0.98
N VAL A 100 -10.56 21.88 -1.96
CA VAL A 100 -9.86 22.55 -3.06
C VAL A 100 -10.16 24.04 -2.90
N ASP A 101 -9.10 24.81 -2.69
CA ASP A 101 -9.14 26.27 -2.60
C ASP A 101 -8.59 26.88 -3.89
N ILE A 102 -8.81 28.17 -4.11
CA ILE A 102 -8.23 28.92 -5.22
C ILE A 102 -7.13 29.83 -4.66
N ILE A 103 -5.89 29.61 -5.09
CA ILE A 103 -4.73 30.39 -4.70
C ILE A 103 -4.11 30.95 -5.99
N ASP A 104 -3.98 32.28 -6.07
CA ASP A 104 -3.44 32.99 -7.24
C ASP A 104 -4.11 32.59 -8.58
N ASP A 105 -5.44 32.44 -8.57
CA ASP A 105 -6.26 31.96 -9.70
C ASP A 105 -6.06 30.50 -10.13
N TYR A 106 -5.30 29.71 -9.34
CA TYR A 106 -5.10 28.28 -9.57
C TYR A 106 -5.76 27.42 -8.47
N PRO A 107 -6.42 26.31 -8.82
CA PRO A 107 -6.98 25.40 -7.84
C PRO A 107 -5.85 24.66 -7.10
N SER A 108 -5.95 24.58 -5.78
CA SER A 108 -4.97 23.94 -4.92
C SER A 108 -5.65 23.03 -3.89
N LEU A 109 -5.13 21.81 -3.75
CA LEU A 109 -5.64 20.85 -2.78
C LEU A 109 -5.10 21.17 -1.38
N ARG A 110 -5.97 21.11 -0.38
CA ARG A 110 -5.64 21.30 1.03
C ARG A 110 -6.14 20.11 1.86
N ILE A 111 -5.28 19.57 2.73
CA ILE A 111 -5.65 18.58 3.75
C ILE A 111 -5.53 19.26 5.12
N GLY A 112 -6.66 19.40 5.81
CA GLY A 112 -6.74 20.23 7.01
C GLY A 112 -6.36 21.67 6.69
N GLU A 113 -5.30 22.16 7.32
CA GLU A 113 -4.74 23.50 7.09
C GLU A 113 -3.52 23.51 6.14
N HIS A 114 -3.13 22.35 5.61
CA HIS A 114 -1.88 22.19 4.86
C HIS A 114 -2.13 22.11 3.36
N GLN A 115 -1.55 23.07 2.62
CA GLN A 115 -1.53 23.04 1.16
C GLN A 115 -0.68 21.87 0.66
N ILE A 116 -1.17 21.18 -0.35
CA ILE A 116 -0.53 19.98 -0.89
C ILE A 116 0.22 20.31 -2.17
N SER A 117 1.50 19.99 -2.19
CA SER A 117 2.36 19.99 -3.39
C SER A 117 2.47 18.60 -4.02
N ASP A 118 3.02 18.51 -5.23
CA ASP A 118 3.33 17.23 -5.88
C ASP A 118 4.23 16.35 -5.01
N GLU A 119 5.29 16.94 -4.45
CA GLU A 119 6.23 16.26 -3.54
C GLU A 119 5.52 15.69 -2.31
N THR A 120 4.50 16.39 -1.81
CA THR A 120 3.68 15.96 -0.68
C THR A 120 2.78 14.80 -1.05
N ILE A 121 2.13 14.84 -2.22
CA ILE A 121 1.36 13.70 -2.73
C ILE A 121 2.23 12.48 -2.94
N GLU A 122 3.40 12.62 -3.55
CA GLU A 122 4.30 11.48 -3.76
C GLU A 122 4.74 10.84 -2.44
N SER A 123 5.03 11.65 -1.43
CA SER A 123 5.42 11.20 -0.09
C SER A 123 4.27 10.49 0.62
N ILE A 124 3.07 11.06 0.57
CA ILE A 124 1.84 10.42 1.07
C ILE A 124 1.62 9.08 0.39
N GLN A 125 1.69 9.04 -0.95
CA GLN A 125 1.45 7.82 -1.71
C GLN A 125 2.44 6.71 -1.38
N LYS A 126 3.72 7.03 -1.16
CA LYS A 126 4.73 6.06 -0.73
C LYS A 126 4.37 5.44 0.62
N ILE A 127 4.05 6.27 1.62
CA ILE A 127 3.69 5.79 2.97
C ILE A 127 2.37 5.03 2.95
N VAL A 128 1.36 5.52 2.23
CA VAL A 128 0.05 4.86 2.14
C VAL A 128 0.17 3.50 1.44
N LYS A 129 0.94 3.38 0.35
CA LYS A 129 1.24 2.08 -0.28
C LYS A 129 1.90 1.13 0.71
N PHE A 130 2.93 1.62 1.39
CA PHE A 130 3.70 0.85 2.36
C PHE A 130 2.84 0.35 3.52
N ALA A 131 2.09 1.25 4.16
CA ALA A 131 1.22 0.96 5.30
C ALA A 131 0.11 -0.07 4.96
N ASN A 132 -0.28 -0.15 3.70
CA ASN A 132 -1.32 -1.04 3.20
C ASN A 132 -0.79 -2.31 2.52
N LYS A 133 0.54 -2.52 2.51
CA LYS A 133 1.20 -3.60 1.77
C LYS A 133 0.68 -3.71 0.32
N VAL A 134 0.43 -2.56 -0.31
CA VAL A 134 0.07 -2.50 -1.73
C VAL A 134 1.33 -2.85 -2.51
N PRO A 135 1.32 -3.92 -3.32
CA PRO A 135 2.50 -4.30 -4.08
C PRO A 135 2.84 -3.17 -5.05
N ASP A 136 4.11 -2.79 -5.08
CA ASP A 136 4.65 -2.00 -6.17
C ASP A 136 4.59 -2.85 -7.44
N LYS A 137 3.47 -2.72 -8.14
CA LYS A 137 3.40 -3.04 -9.57
C LYS A 137 4.12 -1.92 -10.33
N SER A 138 5.37 -1.62 -9.97
CA SER A 138 6.25 -1.04 -10.97
C SER A 138 6.26 -2.09 -12.08
N GLU A 139 5.62 -1.78 -13.21
CA GLU A 139 6.04 -2.40 -14.46
C GLU A 139 7.56 -2.30 -14.42
N GLU A 140 8.27 -3.44 -14.42
CA GLU A 140 9.72 -3.44 -14.58
C GLU A 140 10.01 -2.43 -15.70
N GLU A 141 10.64 -1.30 -15.37
CA GLU A 141 11.05 -0.30 -16.35
C GLU A 141 12.13 -0.97 -17.20
N PHE A 142 11.68 -1.81 -18.13
CA PHE A 142 12.52 -2.43 -19.12
C PHE A 142 12.89 -1.35 -20.11
N ASN A 143 14.04 -0.71 -19.88
CA ASN A 143 14.62 0.23 -20.81
C ASN A 143 15.13 -0.55 -22.03
N PRO A 144 14.39 -0.61 -23.16
CA PRO A 144 14.72 -1.51 -24.25
C PRO A 144 15.87 -0.92 -25.07
N ALA A 145 16.98 -1.65 -25.16
CA ALA A 145 18.16 -1.19 -25.89
C ALA A 145 18.01 -1.19 -27.44
N ASN A 146 16.90 -1.73 -28.00
CA ASN A 146 16.61 -1.69 -29.44
C ASN A 146 15.10 -1.81 -29.77
N SER A 147 14.72 -1.40 -30.98
CA SER A 147 13.32 -1.38 -31.46
C SER A 147 12.65 -2.76 -31.55
N LYS A 148 13.42 -3.83 -31.78
CA LYS A 148 12.91 -5.21 -31.78
C LYS A 148 12.58 -5.72 -30.37
N ALA A 149 13.34 -5.30 -29.36
CA ALA A 149 13.09 -5.59 -27.96
C ALA A 149 11.82 -4.87 -27.49
N GLU A 150 11.61 -3.64 -27.94
CA GLU A 150 10.38 -2.88 -27.68
C GLU A 150 9.13 -3.57 -28.24
N GLU A 151 9.18 -4.05 -29.50
CA GLU A 151 8.07 -4.81 -30.10
C GLU A 151 7.80 -6.15 -29.39
N PHE A 152 8.86 -6.85 -29.00
CA PHE A 152 8.76 -8.12 -28.28
C PHE A 152 8.16 -7.93 -26.87
N ILE A 153 8.57 -6.87 -26.16
CA ILE A 153 8.02 -6.49 -24.85
C ILE A 153 6.55 -6.08 -24.97
N LYS A 154 6.18 -5.26 -25.95
CA LYS A 154 4.78 -4.89 -26.22
C LYS A 154 3.89 -6.12 -26.47
N LYS A 155 4.42 -7.12 -27.19
CA LYS A 155 3.72 -8.39 -27.43
C LYS A 155 3.53 -9.19 -26.14
N ILE A 156 4.59 -9.31 -25.31
CA ILE A 156 4.52 -10.01 -24.01
C ILE A 156 3.54 -9.31 -23.04
N MET A 157 3.58 -7.98 -22.96
CA MET A 157 2.67 -7.20 -22.11
C MET A 157 1.22 -7.30 -22.59
N GLY A 158 1.00 -7.23 -23.91
CA GLY A 158 -0.32 -7.44 -24.53
C GLY A 158 -0.89 -8.85 -24.28
N ASP A 159 -0.03 -9.88 -24.30
CA ASP A 159 -0.43 -11.26 -24.00
C ASP A 159 -0.66 -11.49 -22.49
N ARG A 160 0.05 -10.75 -21.61
CA ARG A 160 -0.21 -10.75 -20.16
C ARG A 160 -1.52 -10.05 -19.81
N ALA A 161 -1.87 -8.95 -20.49
CA ALA A 161 -3.14 -8.24 -20.31
C ALA A 161 -4.36 -9.07 -20.71
N LYS A 162 -4.19 -10.00 -21.66
CA LYS A 162 -5.23 -10.93 -22.12
C LYS A 162 -5.40 -12.18 -21.25
N LYS A 163 -4.47 -12.46 -20.33
CA LYS A 163 -4.63 -13.58 -19.39
C LYS A 163 -5.66 -13.20 -18.34
N PRO A 164 -6.67 -14.06 -18.05
CA PRO A 164 -7.59 -13.82 -16.95
C PRO A 164 -6.74 -13.67 -15.68
N GLN A 165 -6.88 -12.53 -15.01
CA GLN A 165 -6.22 -12.32 -13.72
C GLN A 165 -6.66 -13.48 -12.81
N LYS A 166 -5.68 -14.23 -12.28
CA LYS A 166 -5.98 -15.31 -11.33
C LYS A 166 -6.81 -14.68 -10.22
N LYS A 167 -8.01 -15.25 -9.97
CA LYS A 167 -8.84 -14.79 -8.86
C LYS A 167 -8.00 -14.84 -7.58
N PRO A 168 -8.02 -13.78 -6.76
CA PRO A 168 -7.30 -13.79 -5.50
C PRO A 168 -7.77 -15.01 -4.69
N ILE A 169 -6.82 -15.82 -4.24
CA ILE A 169 -7.09 -17.06 -3.50
C ILE A 169 -7.66 -16.72 -2.11
N ASN A 170 -7.24 -15.59 -1.55
CA ASN A 170 -7.62 -15.10 -0.22
C ASN A 170 -8.26 -13.71 -0.34
N ASN A 171 -9.20 -13.38 0.54
CA ASN A 171 -9.77 -12.04 0.70
C ASN A 171 -9.59 -11.57 2.16
N LEU A 172 -9.88 -10.30 2.45
CA LEU A 172 -9.69 -9.73 3.80
C LEU A 172 -10.38 -10.57 4.89
N HIS A 173 -11.60 -11.03 4.65
CA HIS A 173 -12.33 -11.91 5.58
C HIS A 173 -11.55 -13.20 5.89
N SER A 174 -11.08 -13.90 4.87
CA SER A 174 -10.29 -15.14 5.05
C SER A 174 -8.97 -14.87 5.76
N LEU A 175 -8.32 -13.73 5.50
CA LEU A 175 -7.08 -13.34 6.17
C LEU A 175 -7.31 -13.02 7.66
N ILE A 176 -8.36 -12.24 7.98
CA ILE A 176 -8.74 -11.92 9.37
C ILE A 176 -9.06 -13.20 10.14
N SER A 177 -9.91 -14.06 9.57
CA SER A 177 -10.25 -15.35 10.17
C SER A 177 -9.00 -16.22 10.34
N GLY A 178 -8.18 -16.33 9.31
CA GLY A 178 -6.94 -17.13 9.34
C GLY A 178 -5.98 -16.66 10.44
N LEU A 179 -5.75 -15.35 10.55
CA LEU A 179 -4.88 -14.79 11.59
C LEU A 179 -5.46 -15.03 12.99
N ALA A 180 -6.75 -14.79 13.18
CA ALA A 180 -7.42 -14.88 14.48
C ALA A 180 -7.42 -16.30 15.05
N TRP A 181 -7.63 -17.30 14.19
CA TRP A 181 -7.68 -18.70 14.63
C TRP A 181 -6.32 -19.37 14.70
N LYS A 182 -5.31 -18.83 14.00
CA LYS A 182 -3.94 -19.34 14.03
C LYS A 182 -3.10 -18.71 15.13
N SER A 183 -3.33 -17.44 15.45
CA SER A 183 -2.60 -16.75 16.50
C SER A 183 -2.98 -17.29 17.88
N HIS A 184 -1.99 -17.45 18.75
CA HIS A 184 -2.22 -17.86 20.13
C HIS A 184 -2.59 -16.67 21.04
N ASN A 185 -2.28 -15.44 20.61
CA ASN A 185 -2.35 -14.24 21.45
C ASN A 185 -3.36 -13.19 20.95
N ILE A 186 -3.89 -13.36 19.74
CA ILE A 186 -4.83 -12.41 19.13
C ILE A 186 -6.10 -13.17 18.77
N SER A 187 -7.19 -12.87 19.47
CA SER A 187 -8.49 -13.46 19.17
C SER A 187 -9.21 -12.67 18.06
N ILE A 188 -10.30 -13.24 17.54
CA ILE A 188 -11.18 -12.52 16.59
C ILE A 188 -11.73 -11.21 17.19
N LEU A 189 -11.90 -11.14 18.51
CA LEU A 189 -12.40 -9.97 19.23
C LEU A 189 -11.35 -8.86 19.34
N ASP A 190 -10.06 -9.20 19.21
CA ASP A 190 -8.96 -8.23 19.28
C ASP A 190 -8.63 -7.62 17.91
N MET A 191 -9.11 -8.24 16.83
CA MET A 191 -8.79 -7.81 15.45
C MET A 191 -9.21 -6.38 15.16
N GLU A 192 -10.32 -5.92 15.72
CA GLU A 192 -10.81 -4.55 15.52
C GLU A 192 -9.84 -3.47 16.04
N LYS A 193 -8.94 -3.84 16.98
CA LYS A 193 -7.97 -2.94 17.62
C LYS A 193 -6.67 -2.79 16.83
N LEU A 194 -6.45 -3.66 15.84
CA LEU A 194 -5.24 -3.60 15.01
C LEU A 194 -5.42 -2.57 13.90
N THR A 195 -4.35 -1.83 13.60
CA THR A 195 -4.27 -1.08 12.35
C THR A 195 -4.14 -2.03 11.16
N ILE A 196 -4.46 -1.55 9.96
CA ILE A 196 -4.26 -2.31 8.72
C ILE A 196 -2.79 -2.77 8.58
N TYR A 197 -1.85 -1.91 8.96
CA TYR A 197 -0.44 -2.26 8.94
C TYR A 197 -0.11 -3.40 9.90
N GLN A 198 -0.51 -3.28 11.17
CA GLN A 198 -0.28 -4.30 12.19
C GLN A 198 -0.91 -5.64 11.83
N PHE A 199 -2.10 -5.60 11.22
CA PHE A 199 -2.77 -6.80 10.71
C PHE A 199 -1.94 -7.50 9.63
N TYR A 200 -1.50 -6.77 8.60
CA TYR A 200 -0.69 -7.35 7.54
C TYR A 200 0.69 -7.81 8.02
N ASP A 201 1.38 -7.03 8.86
CA ASP A 201 2.66 -7.46 9.45
C ASP A 201 2.47 -8.75 10.25
N GLY A 202 1.48 -8.81 11.13
CA GLY A 202 1.16 -10.01 11.92
C GLY A 202 0.87 -11.23 11.03
N TYR A 203 0.09 -11.05 9.96
CA TYR A 203 -0.22 -12.12 9.00
C TYR A 203 1.04 -12.66 8.32
N PHE A 204 1.83 -11.79 7.70
CA PHE A 204 3.05 -12.20 7.00
C PHE A 204 4.11 -12.74 7.96
N ARG A 205 4.17 -12.24 9.19
CA ARG A 205 5.09 -12.74 10.23
C ARG A 205 4.73 -14.16 10.64
N LEU A 206 3.45 -14.46 10.85
CA LEU A 206 3.01 -15.83 11.14
C LEU A 206 3.21 -16.78 9.97
N GLU A 207 3.09 -16.31 8.73
CA GLU A 207 3.43 -17.12 7.54
C GLU A 207 4.93 -17.43 7.50
N ASN A 208 5.78 -16.43 7.77
CA ASN A 208 7.23 -16.62 7.79
C ASN A 208 7.70 -17.55 8.91
N ILE A 209 7.10 -17.43 10.10
CA ILE A 209 7.40 -18.31 11.24
C ILE A 209 7.05 -19.76 10.90
N ASP A 210 5.88 -20.02 10.32
CA ASP A 210 5.48 -21.36 9.89
C ASP A 210 6.41 -21.92 8.81
N HIS A 211 6.76 -21.08 7.83
CA HIS A 211 7.69 -21.47 6.79
C HIS A 211 9.04 -21.89 7.37
N TYR A 212 9.59 -21.10 8.30
CA TYR A 212 10.81 -21.43 9.02
C TYR A 212 10.68 -22.74 9.80
N ASN A 213 9.60 -22.90 10.58
CA ASN A 213 9.34 -24.10 11.37
C ASN A 213 9.24 -25.36 10.49
N ASN A 214 8.58 -25.27 9.32
CA ASN A 214 8.47 -26.36 8.37
C ASN A 214 9.83 -26.75 7.77
N ILE A 215 10.68 -25.76 7.45
CA ILE A 215 12.06 -26.02 7.00
C ILE A 215 12.85 -26.72 8.11
N MET A 216 12.82 -26.19 9.34
CA MET A 216 13.55 -26.78 10.47
C MET A 216 13.08 -28.20 10.76
N MET A 217 11.76 -28.44 10.77
CA MET A 217 11.19 -29.77 10.95
C MET A 217 11.65 -30.73 9.84
N GLY A 218 11.64 -30.30 8.58
CA GLY A 218 12.12 -31.11 7.47
C GLY A 218 13.62 -31.43 7.56
N ILE A 219 14.43 -30.50 8.07
CA ILE A 219 15.85 -30.74 8.35
C ILE A 219 15.99 -31.77 9.48
N TYR A 220 15.29 -31.59 10.59
CA TYR A 220 15.38 -32.50 11.75
C TYR A 220 14.84 -33.89 11.45
N SER A 221 13.83 -34.01 10.59
CA SER A 221 13.30 -35.30 10.15
C SER A 221 14.15 -35.97 9.05
N GLY A 222 15.21 -35.31 8.58
CA GLY A 222 16.08 -35.81 7.51
C GLY A 222 15.48 -35.74 6.09
N ASN A 223 14.32 -35.09 5.92
CA ASN A 223 13.64 -34.96 4.62
C ASN A 223 14.20 -33.80 3.78
N ILE A 224 14.92 -32.87 4.41
CA ILE A 224 15.52 -31.70 3.79
C ILE A 224 17.02 -31.66 4.09
N ASP A 225 17.83 -31.51 3.05
CA ASP A 225 19.28 -31.37 3.15
C ASP A 225 19.65 -29.93 3.56
N SER A 226 20.07 -29.76 4.82
CA SER A 226 20.45 -28.47 5.39
C SER A 226 21.60 -27.77 4.63
N THR A 227 22.47 -28.51 3.93
CA THR A 227 23.58 -27.92 3.17
C THR A 227 23.12 -27.16 1.93
N LYS A 228 21.89 -27.42 1.47
CA LYS A 228 21.28 -26.78 0.30
C LYS A 228 20.41 -25.58 0.66
N ILE A 229 20.19 -25.33 1.94
CA ILE A 229 19.34 -24.23 2.43
C ILE A 229 20.18 -23.18 3.12
N LYS A 230 20.03 -21.94 2.69
CA LYS A 230 20.60 -20.78 3.38
C LYS A 230 19.72 -20.40 4.56
N ILE A 231 19.98 -21.00 5.72
CA ILE A 231 19.17 -20.79 6.93
C ILE A 231 19.15 -19.31 7.35
N GLN A 232 20.27 -18.60 7.18
CA GLN A 232 20.37 -17.17 7.50
C GLN A 232 19.40 -16.30 6.67
N GLU A 233 19.14 -16.68 5.42
CA GLU A 233 18.19 -15.99 4.54
C GLU A 233 16.72 -16.39 4.84
N ASN A 234 16.52 -17.49 5.58
CA ASN A 234 15.21 -18.05 5.91
C ASN A 234 14.83 -17.91 7.39
N THR A 235 15.52 -17.03 8.14
CA THR A 235 15.21 -16.79 9.56
C THR A 235 13.78 -16.28 9.77
N TRP A 236 13.19 -16.63 10.92
CA TRP A 236 11.86 -16.19 11.32
C TRP A 236 11.76 -14.67 11.54
N THR A 237 12.89 -14.01 11.82
CA THR A 237 13.00 -12.55 12.00
C THR A 237 13.29 -11.77 10.71
N LYS A 238 13.29 -12.41 9.54
CA LYS A 238 13.66 -11.72 8.30
C LYS A 238 12.73 -10.54 8.00
N ILE A 239 13.24 -9.55 7.29
CA ILE A 239 12.49 -8.36 6.87
C ILE A 239 11.32 -8.81 5.98
N ILE A 240 10.11 -8.33 6.28
CA ILE A 240 8.90 -8.56 5.49
C ILE A 240 8.75 -7.41 4.51
N ARG A 241 9.11 -7.65 3.25
CA ARG A 241 8.87 -6.70 2.16
C ARG A 241 7.40 -6.74 1.75
#